data_AF-A0A109J6L0-F1
#
_entry.id   AF-A0A109J6L0-F1
#
_cell.length_a   1.000
_cell.length_b   1.000
_cell.length_c   1.000
_cell.angle_alpha   90.00
_cell.angle_beta   90.00
_cell.angle_gamma   90.00
#
_symmetry.space_group_name_H-M   'P 1'
#
loop_
_entity.id
_entity.type
_entity.pdbx_description
1 polymer ?
#
loop_
_entity_poly.entity_id
_entity_poly.type
_entity_poly.pdbx_seq_one_letter_code
_entity_poly.pdbx_strand_id
1 'polypeptide(L)'
;CEAEFGYEHDIDGVLREGVRFNLRPHEIFYTNAELDITFVAVTPLSDEGVPIDRYGRLPLIPLSGKAIDGEWVTIIQHPNSEPKQIAIRASQIIILDQDAAPDVNLDHFIHYSTDTEPGSSGAPVLNDQWQVLALHHKAVPEPKKPGRPENKTVWIANEGVRISAIFGLLERQRFEQPQAGLVLDRLDTSLGLPSLSQGGIQGEALLEADRKPLALKRWAGVTGYDPLFLTTRIDLPEIYAPWLAQEQIAPLLDGSGHELAYHDFTSVIRADRKFPLLTAVNIDGNKLVHPGPGKDTWRRDARIAPEYQPDGEFYENKGKDPVQFSRGHQVRLLDPCWSAMNDVNQALVESQLGAEDTFHYTNAAPQVQTYNDIDWGNLEDYLLDKAQSTDKRLTIFTGPIFREDDPLYGKGRKGGPWKIPLSFWKIAVLQKSATKVAAAAFIVGQTQYVQALYEAKVFSGLKPYTIDQMRKRRIQTTIAAIEGETGLDFSAVRPFDAQGTLESTRQTRWISDINDVVI
;
A
#
# COMPACT_ATOMS: atom_id res chain seq x y z
N CYS A 1 4.57 35.23 5.82
CA CYS A 1 3.87 34.87 4.56
C CYS A 1 2.61 34.10 4.94
N GLU A 2 1.51 34.40 4.27
CA GLU A 2 0.18 33.84 4.55
C GLU A 2 -0.39 33.27 3.25
N ALA A 3 -1.29 32.30 3.37
CA ALA A 3 -2.14 31.82 2.28
C ALA A 3 -3.55 32.38 2.48
N GLU A 4 -4.10 33.04 1.46
CA GLU A 4 -5.44 33.64 1.50
C GLU A 4 -6.44 32.76 0.75
N PHE A 5 -7.48 32.32 1.45
CA PHE A 5 -8.54 31.46 0.93
C PHE A 5 -9.81 32.27 0.72
N GLY A 6 -10.57 31.97 -0.33
CA GLY A 6 -11.83 32.69 -0.62
C GLY A 6 -11.64 34.03 -1.32
N TYR A 7 -10.45 34.33 -1.85
CA TYR A 7 -10.20 35.48 -2.71
C TYR A 7 -10.82 35.28 -4.10
N GLU A 8 -12.14 35.44 -4.19
CA GLU A 8 -12.95 35.17 -5.38
C GLU A 8 -14.18 36.10 -5.43
N HIS A 9 -14.78 36.24 -6.60
CA HIS A 9 -16.09 36.86 -6.72
C HIS A 9 -17.19 35.83 -6.41
N ASP A 10 -18.23 36.25 -5.70
CA ASP A 10 -19.43 35.43 -5.54
C ASP A 10 -20.32 35.43 -6.80
N ILE A 11 -21.50 34.81 -6.70
CA ILE A 11 -22.44 34.68 -7.80
C ILE A 11 -23.01 36.03 -8.30
N ASP A 12 -22.95 37.07 -7.46
CA ASP A 12 -23.42 38.42 -7.78
C ASP A 12 -22.26 39.30 -8.31
N GLY A 13 -21.05 38.72 -8.44
CA GLY A 13 -19.87 39.42 -8.91
C GLY A 13 -19.22 40.30 -7.82
N VAL A 14 -19.57 40.11 -6.55
CA VAL A 14 -18.98 40.86 -5.44
C VAL A 14 -17.76 40.12 -4.93
N LEU A 15 -16.64 40.85 -4.77
CA LEU A 15 -15.42 40.29 -4.21
C LEU A 15 -15.64 39.92 -2.75
N ARG A 16 -15.36 38.66 -2.41
CA ARG A 16 -15.51 38.13 -1.06
C ARG A 16 -14.32 38.52 -0.19
N GLU A 17 -14.57 38.62 1.11
CA GLU A 17 -13.50 38.78 2.10
C GLU A 17 -12.77 37.45 2.28
N GLY A 18 -11.47 37.45 2.00
CA GLY A 18 -10.62 36.26 2.12
C GLY A 18 -10.27 35.95 3.57
N VAL A 19 -10.06 34.67 3.85
CA VAL A 19 -9.57 34.19 5.16
C VAL A 19 -8.10 33.83 5.03
N ARG A 20 -7.27 34.40 5.90
CA ARG A 20 -5.81 34.22 5.86
C ARG A 20 -5.35 33.16 6.84
N PHE A 21 -4.44 32.32 6.38
CA PHE A 21 -3.82 31.27 7.17
C PHE A 21 -2.30 31.44 7.15
N ASN A 22 -1.69 31.33 8.32
CA ASN A 22 -0.25 31.46 8.46
C ASN A 22 0.46 30.23 7.88
N LEU A 23 1.59 30.43 7.20
CA LEU A 23 2.43 29.32 6.74
C LEU A 23 3.27 28.76 7.90
N ARG A 24 3.47 27.43 7.93
CA ARG A 24 4.26 26.70 8.94
C ARG A 24 5.45 25.97 8.30
N PRO A 25 6.46 26.69 7.77
CA PRO A 25 7.61 26.06 7.12
C PRO A 25 8.46 25.19 8.07
N HIS A 26 8.32 25.35 9.38
CA HIS A 26 8.96 24.50 10.38
C HIS A 26 8.33 23.09 10.48
N GLU A 27 7.08 22.91 10.03
CA GLU A 27 6.46 21.58 9.97
C GLU A 27 6.79 20.90 8.64
N ILE A 28 6.48 21.57 7.53
CA ILE A 28 6.82 21.13 6.19
C ILE A 28 7.33 22.31 5.39
N PHE A 29 8.54 22.17 4.87
CA PHE A 29 9.09 23.02 3.83
C PHE A 29 10.01 22.16 2.94
N TYR A 30 9.50 21.77 1.78
CA TYR A 30 10.21 20.98 0.78
C TYR A 30 10.16 21.70 -0.55
N THR A 31 11.31 21.92 -1.19
CA THR A 31 11.41 22.57 -2.49
C THR A 31 12.28 21.74 -3.42
N ASN A 32 11.90 21.67 -4.69
CA ASN A 32 12.67 20.97 -5.72
C ASN A 32 12.71 21.82 -6.99
N ALA A 33 13.93 22.17 -7.41
CA ALA A 33 14.15 23.02 -8.57
C ALA A 33 13.99 22.28 -9.92
N GLU A 34 14.14 20.96 -9.95
CA GLU A 34 14.01 20.16 -11.18
C GLU A 34 12.56 20.09 -11.64
N LEU A 35 11.63 19.87 -10.71
CA LEU A 35 10.20 19.85 -10.98
C LEU A 35 9.52 21.21 -10.77
N ASP A 36 10.24 22.23 -10.30
CA ASP A 36 9.67 23.56 -9.94
C ASP A 36 8.46 23.47 -8.98
N ILE A 37 8.66 22.78 -7.85
CA ILE A 37 7.62 22.60 -6.83
C ILE A 37 8.10 23.02 -5.46
N THR A 38 7.17 23.53 -4.66
CA THR A 38 7.39 23.77 -3.23
C THR A 38 6.15 23.37 -2.43
N PHE A 39 6.34 22.59 -1.38
CA PHE A 39 5.33 22.26 -0.38
C PHE A 39 5.61 23.04 0.90
N VAL A 40 4.57 23.70 1.43
CA VAL A 40 4.61 24.42 2.69
C VAL A 40 3.37 24.08 3.50
N ALA A 41 3.54 23.75 4.79
CA ALA A 41 2.39 23.55 5.68
C ALA A 41 1.65 24.87 5.96
N VAL A 42 0.36 24.77 6.27
CA VAL A 42 -0.50 25.90 6.60
C VAL A 42 -1.13 25.65 7.98
N THR A 43 -1.42 26.71 8.75
CA THR A 43 -2.08 26.56 10.05
C THR A 43 -3.46 25.90 9.94
N PRO A 44 -3.86 25.06 10.91
CA PRO A 44 -5.18 24.43 10.91
C PRO A 44 -6.32 25.42 11.16
N LEU A 45 -6.02 26.59 11.75
CA LEU A 45 -6.95 27.67 12.05
C LEU A 45 -6.39 28.99 11.50
N SER A 46 -7.26 29.87 11.03
CA SER A 46 -6.93 31.28 10.75
C SER A 46 -6.78 32.08 12.05
N ASP A 47 -6.27 33.30 11.96
CA ASP A 47 -6.19 34.23 13.10
C ASP A 47 -7.58 34.61 13.65
N GLU A 48 -8.63 34.45 12.83
CA GLU A 48 -10.04 34.66 13.17
C GLU A 48 -10.74 33.37 13.66
N GLY A 49 -10.01 32.26 13.80
CA GLY A 49 -10.53 30.99 14.30
C GLY A 49 -11.30 30.15 13.29
N VAL A 50 -11.20 30.45 11.99
CA VAL A 50 -11.82 29.64 10.93
C VAL A 50 -10.95 28.40 10.65
N PRO A 51 -11.50 27.17 10.72
CA PRO A 51 -10.75 25.96 10.42
C PRO A 51 -10.49 25.79 8.91
N ILE A 52 -9.27 25.41 8.54
CA ILE A 52 -8.88 25.21 7.14
C ILE A 52 -9.67 24.10 6.45
N ASP A 53 -10.11 23.09 7.22
CA ASP A 53 -10.92 21.97 6.73
C ASP A 53 -12.27 22.40 6.13
N ARG A 54 -12.74 23.62 6.44
CA ARG A 54 -13.93 24.21 5.81
C ARG A 54 -13.81 24.31 4.28
N TYR A 55 -12.60 24.49 3.76
CA TYR A 55 -12.35 24.67 2.33
C TYR A 55 -12.15 23.34 1.58
N GLY A 56 -12.03 22.22 2.30
CA GLY A 56 -11.68 20.93 1.72
C GLY A 56 -10.27 20.92 1.12
N ARG A 57 -9.98 19.90 0.31
CA ARG A 57 -8.69 19.72 -0.36
C ARG A 57 -8.85 18.99 -1.68
N LEU A 58 -7.96 19.27 -2.64
CA LEU A 58 -7.89 18.51 -3.88
C LEU A 58 -7.01 17.27 -3.67
N PRO A 59 -7.55 16.04 -3.82
CA PRO A 59 -6.74 14.84 -3.67
C PRO A 59 -5.74 14.71 -4.81
N LEU A 60 -4.45 14.59 -4.47
CA LEU A 60 -3.39 14.38 -5.45
C LEU A 60 -3.17 12.88 -5.65
N ILE A 61 -3.81 12.30 -6.66
CA ILE A 61 -3.75 10.86 -6.92
C ILE A 61 -2.43 10.53 -7.66
N PRO A 62 -1.56 9.63 -7.16
CA PRO A 62 -0.23 9.36 -7.75
C PRO A 62 -0.27 8.58 -9.07
N LEU A 63 -1.41 7.98 -9.42
CA LEU A 63 -1.54 7.10 -10.59
C LEU A 63 -1.26 7.83 -11.91
N SER A 64 -0.45 7.21 -12.77
CA SER A 64 -0.30 7.60 -14.16
C SER A 64 -1.50 7.15 -15.02
N GLY A 65 -1.66 7.77 -16.20
CA GLY A 65 -2.75 7.43 -17.14
C GLY A 65 -4.09 8.12 -16.85
N LYS A 66 -4.08 9.19 -16.04
CA LYS A 66 -5.25 10.07 -15.81
C LYS A 66 -5.51 11.07 -16.94
N ALA A 67 -4.56 11.20 -17.86
CA ALA A 67 -4.55 12.17 -18.95
C ALA A 67 -4.75 11.46 -20.29
N ILE A 68 -5.73 11.91 -21.08
CA ILE A 68 -6.01 11.40 -22.42
C ILE A 68 -5.72 12.51 -23.43
N ASP A 69 -5.07 12.18 -24.55
CA ASP A 69 -4.81 13.15 -25.62
C ASP A 69 -6.11 13.77 -26.15
N GLY A 70 -6.11 15.09 -26.35
CA GLY A 70 -7.28 15.87 -26.75
C GLY A 70 -8.35 16.05 -25.67
N GLU A 71 -8.18 15.49 -24.47
CA GLU A 71 -9.10 15.69 -23.36
C GLU A 71 -9.08 17.14 -22.88
N TRP A 72 -10.25 17.65 -22.50
CA TRP A 72 -10.36 19.00 -21.96
C TRP A 72 -9.80 19.07 -20.54
N VAL A 73 -9.13 20.17 -20.23
CA VAL A 73 -8.64 20.46 -18.89
C VAL A 73 -9.23 21.76 -18.38
N THR A 74 -9.49 21.80 -17.08
CA THR A 74 -9.90 23.00 -16.35
C THR A 74 -8.75 23.47 -15.48
N ILE A 75 -8.43 24.75 -15.53
CA ILE A 75 -7.41 25.36 -14.66
C ILE A 75 -8.10 26.39 -13.76
N ILE A 76 -7.99 26.21 -12.45
CA ILE A 76 -8.46 27.18 -11.45
C ILE A 76 -7.24 27.95 -10.94
N GLN A 77 -7.22 29.27 -11.15
CA GLN A 77 -5.99 30.06 -11.04
C GLN A 77 -6.24 31.47 -10.50
N HIS A 78 -5.15 32.14 -10.12
CA HIS A 78 -5.11 33.54 -9.69
C HIS A 78 -4.12 34.32 -10.59
N PRO A 79 -4.47 34.55 -11.87
CA PRO A 79 -3.55 35.18 -12.82
C PRO A 79 -3.22 36.60 -12.36
N ASN A 80 -1.97 37.02 -12.47
CA ASN A 80 -1.47 38.31 -11.99
C ASN A 80 -1.83 38.64 -10.52
N SER A 81 -2.06 37.62 -9.68
CA SER A 81 -2.57 37.78 -8.30
C SER A 81 -3.97 38.37 -8.19
N GLU A 82 -4.78 38.30 -9.24
CA GLU A 82 -6.19 38.71 -9.25
C GLU A 82 -7.10 37.68 -8.56
N PRO A 83 -8.37 38.03 -8.25
CA PRO A 83 -9.35 37.09 -7.69
C PRO A 83 -9.47 35.84 -8.55
N LYS A 84 -9.83 34.71 -7.93
CA LYS A 84 -9.91 33.39 -8.58
C LYS A 84 -10.63 33.43 -9.92
N GLN A 85 -9.99 32.86 -10.94
CA GLN A 85 -10.53 32.70 -12.29
C GLN A 85 -10.47 31.24 -12.72
N ILE A 86 -11.30 30.88 -13.70
CA ILE A 86 -11.36 29.52 -14.23
C ILE A 86 -11.19 29.58 -15.75
N ALA A 87 -10.16 28.90 -16.27
CA ALA A 87 -10.00 28.67 -17.69
C ALA A 87 -10.75 27.39 -18.08
N ILE A 88 -11.85 27.55 -18.83
CA ILE A 88 -12.78 26.45 -19.19
C ILE A 88 -12.96 26.24 -20.71
N ARG A 89 -12.38 27.08 -21.56
CA ARG A 89 -12.53 27.00 -23.04
C ARG A 89 -11.17 27.04 -23.70
N ALA A 90 -11.04 26.32 -24.82
CA ALA A 90 -9.79 26.15 -25.58
C ALA A 90 -8.64 25.51 -24.78
N SER A 91 -8.95 24.73 -23.75
CA SER A 91 -7.95 24.08 -22.90
C SER A 91 -7.95 22.56 -23.10
N GLN A 92 -7.08 22.04 -23.96
CA GLN A 92 -7.00 20.61 -24.27
C GLN A 92 -5.59 20.07 -24.04
N ILE A 93 -5.49 18.83 -23.57
CA ILE A 93 -4.23 18.09 -23.53
C ILE A 93 -3.73 17.93 -24.96
N ILE A 94 -2.45 18.22 -25.16
CA ILE A 94 -1.79 18.06 -26.46
C ILE A 94 -0.56 17.19 -26.28
N ILE A 95 -0.35 16.26 -27.21
CA ILE A 95 0.92 15.54 -27.34
C ILE A 95 1.89 16.44 -28.11
N LEU A 96 2.99 16.81 -27.45
CA LEU A 96 4.13 17.38 -28.14
C LEU A 96 4.94 16.24 -28.76
N ASP A 97 5.30 16.40 -30.03
CA ASP A 97 6.25 15.54 -30.70
C ASP A 97 7.64 15.73 -30.06
N GLN A 98 8.28 14.64 -29.63
CA GLN A 98 9.60 14.67 -29.01
C GLN A 98 10.65 15.28 -29.95
N ASP A 99 10.48 15.11 -31.26
CA ASP A 99 11.34 15.73 -32.28
C ASP A 99 11.11 17.25 -32.37
N ALA A 100 9.91 17.71 -32.02
CA ALA A 100 9.55 19.12 -31.99
C ALA A 100 9.83 19.80 -30.64
N ALA A 101 10.23 19.07 -29.59
CA ALA A 101 10.57 19.63 -28.29
C ALA A 101 11.57 18.72 -27.53
N PRO A 102 12.82 18.58 -28.03
CA PRO A 102 13.78 17.60 -27.51
C PRO A 102 14.18 17.82 -26.05
N ASP A 103 14.07 19.06 -25.56
CA ASP A 103 14.42 19.43 -24.17
C ASP A 103 13.28 19.16 -23.16
N VAL A 104 12.13 18.69 -23.62
CA VAL A 104 10.94 18.45 -22.79
C VAL A 104 10.92 17.02 -22.29
N ASN A 105 10.87 16.85 -20.96
CA ASN A 105 10.73 15.54 -20.32
C ASN A 105 9.25 15.16 -20.22
N LEU A 106 8.74 14.36 -21.16
CA LEU A 106 7.34 13.92 -21.21
C LEU A 106 6.90 13.05 -20.02
N ASP A 107 7.85 12.44 -19.30
CA ASP A 107 7.57 11.65 -18.10
C ASP A 107 7.28 12.53 -16.88
N HIS A 108 7.91 13.70 -16.82
CA HIS A 108 7.75 14.66 -15.73
C HIS A 108 6.64 15.68 -16.00
N PHE A 109 6.43 16.03 -17.27
CA PHE A 109 5.58 17.14 -17.66
C PHE A 109 4.43 16.72 -18.57
N ILE A 110 3.30 17.43 -18.44
CA ILE A 110 2.14 17.32 -19.32
C ILE A 110 1.90 18.65 -20.04
N HIS A 111 1.46 18.57 -21.29
CA HIS A 111 1.25 19.73 -22.14
C HIS A 111 -0.23 19.89 -22.48
N TYR A 112 -0.67 21.14 -22.52
CA TYR A 112 -2.05 21.49 -22.84
C TYR A 112 -2.12 22.88 -23.45
N SER A 113 -3.06 23.10 -24.36
CA SER A 113 -3.49 24.45 -24.68
C SER A 113 -4.26 25.02 -23.49
N THR A 114 -4.16 26.32 -23.25
CA THR A 114 -5.07 27.08 -22.39
C THR A 114 -4.74 28.55 -22.52
N ASP A 115 -5.74 29.41 -22.34
CA ASP A 115 -5.53 30.84 -22.22
C ASP A 115 -5.10 31.14 -20.78
N THR A 116 -3.78 31.19 -20.55
CA THR A 116 -3.17 31.52 -19.26
C THR A 116 -2.41 32.84 -19.36
N GLU A 117 -2.58 33.68 -18.35
CA GLU A 117 -1.74 34.86 -18.14
C GLU A 117 -0.65 34.57 -17.08
N PRO A 118 0.43 35.36 -17.04
CA PRO A 118 1.45 35.27 -15.99
C PRO A 118 0.86 35.24 -14.57
N GLY A 119 1.57 34.61 -13.63
CA GLY A 119 1.10 34.47 -12.25
C GLY A 119 0.18 33.26 -11.99
N SER A 120 -0.08 32.44 -13.00
CA SER A 120 -0.89 31.21 -12.86
C SER A 120 -0.10 29.98 -12.36
N SER A 121 1.20 30.11 -12.10
CA SER A 121 2.07 29.00 -11.64
C SER A 121 1.59 28.43 -10.30
N GLY A 122 1.60 27.11 -10.19
CA GLY A 122 1.05 26.36 -9.06
C GLY A 122 -0.45 26.06 -9.17
N ALA A 123 -1.16 26.58 -10.18
CA ALA A 123 -2.58 26.27 -10.37
C ALA A 123 -2.80 24.78 -10.68
N PRO A 124 -3.83 24.14 -10.09
CA PRO A 124 -4.17 22.77 -10.43
C PRO A 124 -4.74 22.68 -11.85
N VAL A 125 -4.22 21.73 -12.63
CA VAL A 125 -4.75 21.33 -13.94
C VAL A 125 -5.63 20.11 -13.72
N LEU A 126 -6.93 20.23 -13.97
CA LEU A 126 -7.92 19.20 -13.69
C LEU A 126 -8.49 18.60 -14.97
N ASN A 127 -8.74 17.28 -14.99
CA ASN A 127 -9.54 16.65 -16.05
C ASN A 127 -11.05 16.81 -15.80
N ASP A 128 -11.87 16.30 -16.72
CA ASP A 128 -13.34 16.35 -16.64
C ASP A 128 -13.92 15.62 -15.41
N GLN A 129 -13.15 14.73 -14.77
CA GLN A 129 -13.53 14.08 -13.51
C GLN A 129 -13.02 14.82 -12.27
N TRP A 130 -12.56 16.07 -12.43
CA TRP A 130 -12.05 16.93 -11.36
C TRP A 130 -10.82 16.33 -10.64
N GLN A 131 -10.05 15.48 -11.33
CA GLN A 131 -8.80 14.94 -10.82
C GLN A 131 -7.65 15.85 -11.18
N VAL A 132 -6.77 16.15 -10.22
CA VAL A 132 -5.55 16.93 -10.49
C VAL A 132 -4.58 16.09 -11.32
N LEU A 133 -4.34 16.51 -12.55
CA LEU A 133 -3.38 15.92 -13.47
C LEU A 133 -1.96 16.45 -13.19
N ALA A 134 -1.86 17.75 -12.99
CA ALA A 134 -0.59 18.46 -12.85
C ALA A 134 -0.73 19.79 -12.09
N LEU A 135 0.41 20.35 -11.70
CA LEU A 135 0.55 21.75 -11.27
C LEU A 135 1.04 22.58 -12.45
N HIS A 136 0.36 23.68 -12.78
CA HIS A 136 0.76 24.59 -13.84
C HIS A 136 2.14 25.19 -13.55
N HIS A 137 3.06 25.11 -14.51
CA HIS A 137 4.44 25.57 -14.32
C HIS A 137 4.74 26.79 -15.19
N LYS A 138 4.69 26.64 -16.52
CA LYS A 138 5.07 27.68 -17.49
C LYS A 138 4.44 27.47 -18.87
N ALA A 139 4.64 28.42 -19.77
CA ALA A 139 4.40 28.26 -21.21
C ALA A 139 5.62 27.64 -21.92
N VAL A 140 5.37 26.86 -22.97
CA VAL A 140 6.39 26.21 -23.82
C VAL A 140 6.58 27.03 -25.10
N PRO A 141 7.79 27.53 -25.38
CA PRO A 141 8.08 28.25 -26.61
C PRO A 141 8.30 27.28 -27.79
N GLU A 142 7.96 27.72 -29.01
CA GLU A 142 8.35 27.01 -30.24
C GLU A 142 9.88 26.93 -30.33
N PRO A 143 10.47 25.78 -30.71
CA PRO A 143 11.91 25.67 -30.92
C PRO A 143 12.42 26.69 -31.95
N LYS A 144 13.65 27.16 -31.73
CA LYS A 144 14.31 28.09 -32.66
C LYS A 144 14.60 27.39 -33.99
N LYS A 145 13.84 27.71 -35.03
CA LYS A 145 14.11 27.29 -36.42
C LYS A 145 15.19 28.18 -37.06
N PRO A 146 16.21 27.62 -37.75
CA PRO A 146 17.18 28.41 -38.48
C PRO A 146 16.49 29.30 -39.53
N GLY A 147 16.71 30.63 -39.48
CA GLY A 147 16.24 31.57 -40.51
C GLY A 147 14.96 32.37 -40.19
N ARG A 148 14.36 32.23 -38.99
CA ARG A 148 13.22 33.08 -38.56
C ARG A 148 13.73 34.26 -37.73
N PRO A 149 13.32 35.52 -38.01
CA PRO A 149 13.78 36.68 -37.23
C PRO A 149 13.33 36.61 -35.77
N GLU A 150 14.22 36.97 -34.85
CA GLU A 150 14.13 36.76 -33.37
C GLU A 150 12.98 37.48 -32.65
N ASN A 151 12.15 38.26 -33.34
CA ASN A 151 11.37 39.30 -32.68
C ASN A 151 10.03 38.88 -32.06
N LYS A 152 9.59 37.61 -32.14
CA LYS A 152 8.45 37.11 -31.35
C LYS A 152 8.59 35.62 -31.03
N THR A 153 8.72 35.30 -29.73
CA THR A 153 8.52 33.94 -29.22
C THR A 153 7.07 33.53 -29.49
N VAL A 154 6.89 32.46 -30.25
CA VAL A 154 5.58 31.81 -30.44
C VAL A 154 5.45 30.78 -29.34
N TRP A 155 4.37 30.84 -28.57
CA TRP A 155 4.08 29.85 -27.52
C TRP A 155 3.22 28.75 -28.12
N ILE A 156 3.63 27.50 -27.94
CA ILE A 156 2.99 26.33 -28.58
C ILE A 156 2.15 25.52 -27.60
N ALA A 157 2.41 25.62 -26.30
CA ALA A 157 1.72 24.88 -25.26
C ALA A 157 1.88 25.57 -23.90
N ASN A 158 1.11 25.12 -22.93
CA ASN A 158 1.44 25.24 -21.51
C ASN A 158 2.00 23.92 -20.99
N GLU A 159 2.79 23.99 -19.94
CA GLU A 159 3.45 22.86 -19.28
C GLU A 159 3.00 22.79 -17.83
N GLY A 160 2.66 21.59 -17.37
CA GLY A 160 2.38 21.30 -15.97
C GLY A 160 3.21 20.13 -15.46
N VAL A 161 3.62 20.21 -14.20
CA VAL A 161 4.33 19.15 -13.48
C VAL A 161 3.34 18.05 -13.13
N ARG A 162 3.53 16.83 -13.64
CA ARG A 162 2.60 15.72 -13.40
C ARG A 162 2.56 15.38 -11.92
N ILE A 163 1.37 15.15 -11.37
CA ILE A 163 1.23 14.67 -9.98
C ILE A 163 1.99 13.35 -9.78
N SER A 164 1.97 12.44 -10.76
CA SER A 164 2.74 11.19 -10.71
C SER A 164 4.25 11.41 -10.63
N ALA A 165 4.77 12.45 -11.30
CA ALA A 165 6.19 12.81 -11.24
C ALA A 165 6.57 13.41 -9.89
N ILE A 166 5.68 14.23 -9.30
CA ILE A 166 5.85 14.75 -7.94
C ILE A 166 5.92 13.60 -6.94
N PHE A 167 4.99 12.64 -7.00
CA PHE A 167 5.03 11.47 -6.12
C PHE A 167 6.27 10.61 -6.36
N GLY A 168 6.63 10.32 -7.61
CA GLY A 168 7.84 9.55 -7.92
C GLY A 168 9.12 10.23 -7.42
N LEU A 169 9.19 11.57 -7.46
CA LEU A 169 10.28 12.33 -6.87
C LEU A 169 10.30 12.20 -5.34
N LEU A 170 9.15 12.41 -4.69
CA LEU A 170 9.02 12.31 -3.24
C LEU A 170 9.36 10.88 -2.77
N GLU A 171 8.93 9.84 -3.49
CA GLU A 171 9.25 8.44 -3.21
C GLU A 171 10.74 8.13 -3.35
N ARG A 172 11.41 8.68 -4.37
CA ARG A 172 12.87 8.54 -4.53
C ARG A 172 13.62 9.25 -3.40
N GLN A 173 13.16 10.42 -3.00
CA GLN A 173 13.86 11.28 -2.05
C GLN A 173 13.46 11.07 -0.59
N ARG A 174 12.38 10.35 -0.28
CA ARG A 174 11.85 10.22 1.10
C ARG A 174 12.87 9.71 2.12
N PHE A 175 13.85 8.94 1.66
CA PHE A 175 14.90 8.37 2.50
C PHE A 175 16.17 9.23 2.58
N GLU A 176 16.35 10.16 1.63
CA GLU A 176 17.50 11.07 1.57
C GLU A 176 17.18 12.44 2.17
N GLN A 177 15.92 12.88 2.02
CA GLN A 177 15.40 14.16 2.46
C GLN A 177 14.18 13.94 3.35
N PRO A 178 14.30 14.07 4.68
CA PRO A 178 13.18 13.82 5.61
C PRO A 178 11.91 14.62 5.30
N GLN A 179 12.06 15.84 4.77
CA GLN A 179 10.94 16.69 4.36
C GLN A 179 10.15 16.10 3.18
N ALA A 180 10.80 15.38 2.26
CA ALA A 180 10.11 14.68 1.17
C ALA A 180 9.21 13.54 1.72
N GLY A 181 9.71 12.81 2.72
CA GLY A 181 8.92 11.80 3.43
C GLY A 181 7.70 12.40 4.14
N LEU A 182 7.87 13.49 4.89
CA LEU A 182 6.77 14.17 5.56
C LEU A 182 5.69 14.70 4.59
N VAL A 183 6.11 15.21 3.43
CA VAL A 183 5.16 15.61 2.38
C VAL A 183 4.41 14.40 1.86
N LEU A 184 5.11 13.32 1.51
CA LEU A 184 4.51 12.10 0.99
C LEU A 184 3.49 11.51 1.99
N ASP A 185 3.85 11.43 3.27
CA ASP A 185 2.97 10.94 4.33
C ASP A 185 1.69 11.77 4.45
N ARG A 186 1.78 13.11 4.39
CA ARG A 186 0.60 13.98 4.41
C ARG A 186 -0.25 13.84 3.15
N LEU A 187 0.36 13.68 1.99
CA LEU A 187 -0.35 13.47 0.74
C LEU A 187 -1.07 12.13 0.74
N ASP A 188 -0.44 11.06 1.22
CA ASP A 188 -1.06 9.75 1.38
C ASP A 188 -2.22 9.82 2.38
N THR A 189 -2.02 10.47 3.53
CA THR A 189 -3.09 10.76 4.50
C THR A 189 -4.30 11.43 3.86
N SER A 190 -4.04 12.39 2.97
CA SER A 190 -5.08 13.17 2.32
C SER A 190 -5.99 12.32 1.42
N LEU A 191 -5.48 11.20 0.91
CA LEU A 191 -6.18 10.22 0.08
C LEU A 191 -6.99 9.20 0.89
N GLY A 192 -7.00 9.32 2.22
CA GLY A 192 -7.61 8.33 3.11
C GLY A 192 -6.72 7.10 3.31
N LEU A 193 -5.45 7.16 2.90
CA LEU A 193 -4.43 6.24 3.39
C LEU A 193 -4.08 6.67 4.83
N PRO A 194 -3.73 5.76 5.74
CA PRO A 194 -3.38 6.14 7.11
C PRO A 194 -2.15 7.06 7.14
N SER A 195 -2.15 8.03 8.07
CA SER A 195 -1.00 8.90 8.36
C SER A 195 0.02 8.14 9.21
N LEU A 196 1.29 8.15 8.78
CA LEU A 196 2.40 7.59 9.56
C LEU A 196 2.78 8.43 10.80
N SER A 197 1.99 9.43 11.20
CA SER A 197 2.29 10.25 12.38
C SER A 197 1.06 10.84 13.08
N GLN A 198 0.56 10.11 14.09
CA GLN A 198 0.37 10.54 15.49
C GLN A 198 -0.83 9.83 16.15
N GLY A 199 -0.54 9.08 17.22
CA GLY A 199 -1.56 8.39 18.01
C GLY A 199 -1.08 7.18 18.81
N GLY A 200 -0.07 7.31 19.69
CA GLY A 200 0.06 6.34 20.80
C GLY A 200 1.46 6.06 21.36
N ILE A 201 1.75 6.70 22.50
CA ILE A 201 2.77 6.35 23.50
C ILE A 201 4.24 6.62 23.09
N GLN A 202 4.87 7.56 23.83
CA GLN A 202 6.29 7.49 24.10
C GLN A 202 6.59 6.14 24.76
N GLY A 203 6.84 5.12 23.95
CA GLY A 203 7.48 3.91 24.40
C GLY A 203 8.96 4.21 24.50
N GLU A 204 9.40 4.65 25.68
CA GLU A 204 10.77 4.31 26.10
C GLU A 204 10.99 2.83 25.76
N ALA A 205 12.03 2.56 24.96
CA ALA A 205 12.70 1.28 24.79
C ALA A 205 12.07 0.09 25.54
N LEU A 206 11.01 -0.52 24.98
CA LEU A 206 10.65 -1.89 25.33
C LEU A 206 11.42 -2.81 24.37
N LEU A 207 12.70 -2.99 24.69
CA LEU A 207 13.39 -4.23 24.37
C LEU A 207 12.66 -5.35 25.12
N GLU A 208 11.63 -5.93 24.51
CA GLU A 208 11.09 -7.19 24.99
C GLU A 208 12.14 -8.27 24.74
N ALA A 209 12.85 -8.67 25.78
CA ALA A 209 13.80 -9.77 25.67
C ALA A 209 13.09 -11.01 25.09
N ASP A 210 13.63 -11.57 24.00
CA ASP A 210 13.16 -12.81 23.39
C ASP A 210 12.81 -13.84 24.46
N ARG A 211 11.59 -14.38 24.40
CA ARG A 211 11.26 -15.53 25.23
C ARG A 211 12.02 -16.75 24.74
N LYS A 212 12.30 -17.66 25.68
CA LYS A 212 12.81 -18.99 25.34
C LYS A 212 11.81 -19.68 24.41
N PRO A 213 12.30 -20.41 23.39
CA PRO A 213 11.44 -21.24 22.56
C PRO A 213 10.56 -22.18 23.40
N LEU A 214 9.33 -22.42 22.94
CA LEU A 214 8.42 -23.36 23.58
C LEU A 214 8.96 -24.80 23.50
N ALA A 215 8.68 -25.61 24.51
CA ALA A 215 9.12 -27.00 24.57
C ALA A 215 8.43 -27.85 23.48
N LEU A 216 9.16 -28.74 22.81
CA LEU A 216 8.64 -29.52 21.67
C LEU A 216 7.34 -30.30 21.97
N LYS A 217 7.16 -30.78 23.20
CA LYS A 217 5.93 -31.46 23.64
C LYS A 217 4.66 -30.63 23.52
N ARG A 218 4.78 -29.29 23.46
CA ARG A 218 3.67 -28.34 23.30
C ARG A 218 2.93 -28.55 21.98
N TRP A 219 3.64 -29.03 20.96
CA TRP A 219 3.14 -29.19 19.60
C TRP A 219 2.50 -30.57 19.35
N ALA A 220 2.52 -31.46 20.35
CA ALA A 220 1.91 -32.78 20.22
C ALA A 220 0.40 -32.64 20.00
N GLY A 221 -0.10 -33.16 18.87
CA GLY A 221 -1.51 -33.09 18.50
C GLY A 221 -1.95 -31.77 17.86
N VAL A 222 -1.04 -30.82 17.66
CA VAL A 222 -1.31 -29.57 16.93
C VAL A 222 -1.21 -29.87 15.43
N THR A 223 -2.31 -29.71 14.72
CA THR A 223 -2.41 -30.10 13.30
C THR A 223 -2.17 -28.96 12.32
N GLY A 224 -2.25 -27.70 12.77
CA GLY A 224 -2.08 -26.56 11.88
C GLY A 224 -3.33 -26.27 11.06
N TYR A 225 -3.07 -25.76 9.86
CA TYR A 225 -4.04 -25.61 8.79
C TYR A 225 -4.72 -26.94 8.42
N ASP A 226 -6.05 -26.95 8.38
CA ASP A 226 -6.88 -28.04 7.89
C ASP A 226 -7.19 -27.84 6.38
N PRO A 227 -6.68 -28.71 5.49
CA PRO A 227 -6.93 -28.63 4.06
C PRO A 227 -8.39 -28.93 3.69
N LEU A 228 -9.19 -29.52 4.60
CA LEU A 228 -10.61 -29.84 4.43
C LEU A 228 -11.54 -28.84 5.14
N PHE A 229 -10.99 -27.73 5.63
CA PHE A 229 -11.76 -26.74 6.38
C PHE A 229 -12.90 -26.12 5.57
N LEU A 230 -12.68 -25.95 4.27
CA LEU A 230 -13.69 -25.52 3.30
C LEU A 230 -14.27 -26.73 2.56
N THR A 231 -15.38 -26.54 1.85
CA THR A 231 -15.97 -27.59 0.99
C THR A 231 -15.07 -28.02 -0.16
N THR A 232 -14.04 -27.23 -0.45
CA THR A 232 -13.01 -27.51 -1.43
C THR A 232 -11.73 -27.81 -0.68
N ARG A 233 -11.15 -28.99 -0.95
CA ARG A 233 -9.85 -29.37 -0.41
C ARG A 233 -8.76 -28.50 -1.03
N ILE A 234 -7.88 -27.93 -0.21
CA ILE A 234 -6.73 -27.14 -0.65
C ILE A 234 -5.51 -27.66 0.10
N ASP A 235 -4.66 -28.44 -0.57
CA ASP A 235 -3.48 -29.04 0.06
C ASP A 235 -2.30 -28.06 0.04
N LEU A 236 -1.81 -27.71 1.23
CA LEU A 236 -0.68 -26.80 1.37
C LEU A 236 0.61 -27.30 0.67
N PRO A 237 0.95 -28.61 0.71
CA PRO A 237 2.11 -29.13 -0.02
C PRO A 237 2.07 -28.92 -1.53
N GLU A 238 0.89 -28.90 -2.14
CA GLU A 238 0.75 -28.63 -3.57
C GLU A 238 1.10 -27.18 -3.88
N ILE A 239 0.73 -26.24 -3.00
CA ILE A 239 0.98 -24.80 -3.18
C ILE A 239 2.47 -24.47 -3.19
N TYR A 240 3.24 -25.05 -2.27
CA TYR A 240 4.67 -24.77 -2.17
C TYR A 240 5.55 -25.80 -2.90
N ALA A 241 4.98 -26.81 -3.56
CA ALA A 241 5.71 -27.86 -4.28
C ALA A 241 6.80 -27.32 -5.24
N PRO A 242 6.58 -26.22 -6.00
CA PRO A 242 7.62 -25.68 -6.88
C PRO A 242 8.89 -25.26 -6.14
N TRP A 243 8.75 -24.77 -4.90
CA TRP A 243 9.88 -24.35 -4.07
C TRP A 243 10.48 -25.49 -3.26
N LEU A 244 9.66 -26.49 -2.90
CA LEU A 244 10.16 -27.73 -2.32
C LEU A 244 11.10 -28.44 -3.29
N ALA A 245 10.73 -28.52 -4.57
CA ALA A 245 11.53 -29.13 -5.62
C ALA A 245 12.87 -28.41 -5.86
N GLN A 246 12.97 -27.14 -5.48
CA GLN A 246 14.19 -26.33 -5.55
C GLN A 246 15.01 -26.35 -4.24
N GLU A 247 14.59 -27.14 -3.25
CA GLU A 247 15.20 -27.22 -1.92
C GLU A 247 15.26 -25.86 -1.20
N GLN A 248 14.28 -25.00 -1.45
CA GLN A 248 14.24 -23.63 -0.92
C GLN A 248 13.32 -23.47 0.31
N ILE A 249 12.89 -24.58 0.91
CA ILE A 249 12.01 -24.58 2.08
C ILE A 249 12.75 -25.17 3.26
N ALA A 250 12.73 -24.48 4.40
CA ALA A 250 13.39 -24.95 5.60
C ALA A 250 12.79 -26.29 6.08
N PRO A 251 13.59 -27.32 6.36
CA PRO A 251 13.11 -28.56 6.95
C PRO A 251 12.91 -28.46 8.46
N LEU A 252 12.00 -29.26 8.99
CA LEU A 252 11.86 -29.48 10.43
C LEU A 252 12.99 -30.37 10.94
N LEU A 253 13.47 -30.08 12.15
CA LEU A 253 14.61 -30.78 12.78
C LEU A 253 14.33 -32.25 13.11
N ASP A 254 13.07 -32.63 13.27
CA ASP A 254 12.66 -34.01 13.53
C ASP A 254 12.47 -34.84 12.24
N GLY A 255 12.66 -34.23 11.06
CA GLY A 255 12.50 -34.87 9.76
C GLY A 255 11.05 -35.12 9.35
N SER A 256 10.06 -34.56 10.06
CA SER A 256 8.64 -34.79 9.77
C SER A 256 8.11 -34.02 8.55
N GLY A 257 8.88 -33.06 8.01
CA GLY A 257 8.51 -32.31 6.82
C GLY A 257 9.01 -30.86 6.86
N HIS A 258 8.18 -29.94 6.38
CA HIS A 258 8.51 -28.52 6.19
C HIS A 258 7.48 -27.55 6.79
N GLU A 259 6.41 -28.07 7.38
CA GLU A 259 5.25 -27.30 7.83
C GLU A 259 5.30 -27.07 9.34
N LEU A 260 5.40 -25.82 9.77
CA LEU A 260 5.24 -25.45 11.18
C LEU A 260 3.76 -25.33 11.50
N ALA A 261 3.17 -26.41 12.02
CA ALA A 261 1.80 -26.44 12.50
C ALA A 261 1.64 -25.66 13.82
N TYR A 262 0.73 -24.70 13.84
CA TYR A 262 0.28 -23.94 15.01
C TYR A 262 -1.23 -24.21 15.25
N HIS A 263 -1.86 -23.60 16.25
CA HIS A 263 -3.31 -23.78 16.42
C HIS A 263 -4.02 -23.04 15.28
N ASP A 264 -4.74 -23.78 14.44
CA ASP A 264 -5.55 -23.29 13.30
C ASP A 264 -4.79 -22.61 12.15
N PHE A 265 -3.45 -22.62 12.18
CA PHE A 265 -2.64 -22.14 11.07
C PHE A 265 -1.33 -22.90 10.89
N THR A 266 -0.78 -22.83 9.69
CA THR A 266 0.54 -23.39 9.34
C THR A 266 1.42 -22.31 8.73
N SER A 267 2.71 -22.35 9.04
CA SER A 267 3.74 -21.53 8.38
C SER A 267 4.76 -22.39 7.66
N VAL A 268 5.16 -21.97 6.46
CA VAL A 268 6.20 -22.61 5.64
C VAL A 268 7.30 -21.59 5.43
N ILE A 269 8.54 -21.93 5.78
CA ILE A 269 9.64 -20.95 5.84
C ILE A 269 10.53 -21.04 4.61
N ARG A 270 10.80 -19.88 4.02
CA ARG A 270 11.73 -19.73 2.90
C ARG A 270 13.16 -19.82 3.43
N ALA A 271 13.91 -20.87 3.08
CA ALA A 271 15.19 -21.20 3.72
C ALA A 271 16.26 -20.08 3.57
N ASP A 272 16.46 -19.56 2.36
CA ASP A 272 17.46 -18.52 2.06
C ASP A 272 17.04 -17.14 2.55
N ARG A 273 15.73 -16.85 2.55
CA ARG A 273 15.16 -15.56 2.98
C ARG A 273 14.90 -15.49 4.47
N LYS A 274 14.74 -16.64 5.14
CA LYS A 274 14.54 -16.81 6.59
C LYS A 274 13.23 -16.22 7.13
N PHE A 275 12.29 -15.91 6.24
CA PHE A 275 10.96 -15.40 6.55
C PHE A 275 9.92 -16.41 6.03
N PRO A 276 8.64 -16.30 6.43
CA PRO A 276 7.59 -17.12 5.85
C PRO A 276 7.59 -17.01 4.32
N LEU A 277 7.61 -18.14 3.62
CA LEU A 277 7.24 -18.22 2.21
C LEU A 277 5.74 -17.97 2.07
N LEU A 278 4.98 -18.65 2.91
CA LEU A 278 3.54 -18.49 3.04
C LEU A 278 3.09 -18.94 4.43
N THR A 279 2.01 -18.36 4.89
CA THR A 279 1.19 -18.85 5.99
C THR A 279 -0.21 -19.17 5.50
N ALA A 280 -0.87 -20.13 6.14
CA ALA A 280 -2.25 -20.51 5.86
C ALA A 280 -3.01 -20.61 7.19
N VAL A 281 -4.07 -19.82 7.38
CA VAL A 281 -4.91 -19.85 8.59
C VAL A 281 -6.36 -20.16 8.24
N ASN A 282 -6.98 -21.04 9.03
CA ASN A 282 -8.41 -21.28 9.01
C ASN A 282 -9.11 -20.42 10.08
N ILE A 283 -10.26 -19.86 9.73
CA ILE A 283 -11.05 -18.99 10.60
C ILE A 283 -12.50 -19.44 10.56
N ASP A 284 -13.05 -19.84 11.70
CA ASP A 284 -14.50 -20.09 11.85
C ASP A 284 -15.16 -18.90 12.57
N GLY A 285 -15.77 -18.01 11.79
CA GLY A 285 -16.43 -16.81 12.31
C GLY A 285 -17.54 -17.09 13.33
N ASN A 286 -18.18 -18.26 13.28
CA ASN A 286 -19.24 -18.67 14.23
C ASN A 286 -18.69 -19.04 15.61
N LYS A 287 -17.39 -19.33 15.68
CA LYS A 287 -16.77 -19.98 16.84
C LYS A 287 -15.64 -19.16 17.43
N LEU A 288 -15.58 -17.88 17.07
CA LEU A 288 -14.58 -16.96 17.59
C LEU A 288 -14.70 -16.84 19.11
N VAL A 289 -13.56 -16.91 19.78
CA VAL A 289 -13.44 -16.76 21.22
C VAL A 289 -12.35 -15.75 21.48
N HIS A 290 -12.66 -14.64 22.15
CA HIS A 290 -11.65 -13.63 22.44
C HIS A 290 -10.67 -14.16 23.51
N PRO A 291 -9.34 -14.16 23.27
CA PRO A 291 -8.35 -14.80 24.14
C PRO A 291 -8.15 -14.08 25.49
N GLY A 292 -8.61 -12.82 25.58
CA GLY A 292 -8.43 -11.96 26.75
C GLY A 292 -7.10 -11.20 26.70
N PRO A 293 -6.72 -10.48 27.77
CA PRO A 293 -5.47 -9.72 27.82
C PRO A 293 -4.27 -10.67 27.87
N GLY A 294 -3.51 -10.75 26.78
CA GLY A 294 -2.31 -11.57 26.65
C GLY A 294 -1.02 -10.81 27.00
N LYS A 295 0.07 -11.56 27.19
CA LYS A 295 1.44 -11.01 27.20
C LYS A 295 2.10 -11.28 25.86
N ASP A 296 1.98 -10.31 24.98
CA ASP A 296 2.52 -10.27 23.62
C ASP A 296 4.04 -10.33 23.66
N THR A 297 4.65 -11.49 23.38
CA THR A 297 6.11 -11.62 23.47
C THR A 297 6.65 -12.60 22.47
N TRP A 298 7.55 -12.10 21.65
CA TRP A 298 8.14 -12.81 20.52
C TRP A 298 9.14 -13.88 20.95
N ARG A 299 9.22 -14.94 20.14
CA ARG A 299 10.16 -16.05 20.34
C ARG A 299 10.52 -16.74 19.03
N ARG A 300 11.62 -17.48 19.06
CA ARG A 300 12.01 -18.40 17.98
C ARG A 300 11.30 -19.73 18.11
N ASP A 301 11.12 -20.42 16.99
CA ASP A 301 10.55 -21.77 16.96
C ASP A 301 11.66 -22.83 17.10
N ALA A 302 11.55 -23.71 18.09
CA ALA A 302 12.54 -24.76 18.35
C ALA A 302 12.51 -25.92 17.34
N ARG A 303 11.51 -25.98 16.45
CA ARG A 303 11.32 -27.07 15.48
C ARG A 303 12.13 -26.88 14.20
N ILE A 304 12.65 -25.69 13.94
CA ILE A 304 13.53 -25.40 12.79
C ILE A 304 14.89 -24.89 13.25
N ALA A 305 15.90 -25.08 12.39
CA ALA A 305 17.26 -24.68 12.69
C ALA A 305 17.41 -23.15 12.79
N PRO A 306 18.33 -22.64 13.64
CA PRO A 306 18.55 -21.21 13.82
C PRO A 306 18.88 -20.41 12.56
N GLU A 307 19.45 -21.02 11.55
CA GLU A 307 19.84 -20.38 10.30
C GLU A 307 18.65 -19.97 9.43
N TYR A 308 17.48 -20.60 9.63
CA TYR A 308 16.27 -20.41 8.81
C TYR A 308 15.28 -19.38 9.39
N GLN A 309 15.60 -18.72 10.50
CA GLN A 309 14.70 -17.73 11.12
C GLN A 309 15.49 -16.62 11.80
N PRO A 310 14.96 -15.39 11.84
CA PRO A 310 15.56 -14.32 12.61
C PRO A 310 15.45 -14.58 14.12
N ASP A 311 16.04 -13.69 14.88
CA ASP A 311 15.88 -13.54 16.32
C ASP A 311 15.59 -12.07 16.65
N GLY A 312 15.42 -11.74 17.93
CA GLY A 312 15.16 -10.37 18.37
C GLY A 312 16.20 -9.37 17.88
N GLU A 313 17.47 -9.75 17.73
CA GLU A 313 18.52 -8.83 17.28
C GLU A 313 18.29 -8.29 15.86
N PHE A 314 17.54 -9.00 15.03
CA PHE A 314 17.13 -8.50 13.72
C PHE A 314 16.14 -7.33 13.81
N TYR A 315 15.21 -7.36 14.76
CA TYR A 315 14.13 -6.38 14.90
C TYR A 315 14.39 -5.30 15.96
N GLU A 316 15.24 -5.58 16.96
CA GLU A 316 15.52 -4.68 18.06
C GLU A 316 16.43 -3.51 17.65
N ASN A 317 16.22 -2.35 18.29
CA ASN A 317 16.96 -1.12 18.08
C ASN A 317 18.35 -1.16 18.75
N LYS A 318 19.23 -2.02 18.22
CA LYS A 318 20.63 -2.17 18.69
C LYS A 318 21.67 -1.58 17.72
N GLY A 319 21.24 -1.02 16.58
CA GLY A 319 22.12 -0.61 15.48
C GLY A 319 22.02 0.86 15.08
N LYS A 320 22.95 1.31 14.23
CA LYS A 320 22.91 2.63 13.55
C LYS A 320 22.18 2.58 12.20
N ASP A 321 21.42 1.53 11.94
CA ASP A 321 20.74 1.35 10.66
C ASP A 321 19.68 2.46 10.47
N PRO A 322 19.60 3.07 9.28
CA PRO A 322 18.71 4.21 9.02
C PRO A 322 17.23 3.82 9.04
N VAL A 323 16.92 2.53 8.92
CA VAL A 323 15.57 1.98 8.93
C VAL A 323 15.51 0.86 9.97
N GLN A 324 14.45 0.88 10.77
CA GLN A 324 14.11 -0.20 11.69
C GLN A 324 12.85 -0.91 11.19
N PHE A 325 12.87 -2.24 11.29
CA PHE A 325 11.72 -3.05 10.94
C PHE A 325 11.01 -3.52 12.20
N SER A 326 9.69 -3.43 12.20
CA SER A 326 8.81 -4.14 13.11
C SER A 326 8.64 -5.61 12.69
N ARG A 327 8.10 -6.37 13.64
CA ARG A 327 7.75 -7.79 13.50
C ARG A 327 6.35 -7.87 12.89
N GLY A 328 6.26 -7.76 11.57
CA GLY A 328 5.00 -7.75 10.84
C GLY A 328 4.36 -9.13 10.79
N HIS A 329 3.28 -9.33 11.54
CA HIS A 329 2.51 -10.57 11.57
C HIS A 329 2.01 -10.97 10.17
N GLN A 330 2.17 -12.25 9.82
CA GLN A 330 1.59 -12.82 8.60
C GLN A 330 0.21 -13.43 8.90
N VAL A 331 0.14 -14.30 9.92
CA VAL A 331 -1.11 -14.67 10.60
C VAL A 331 -1.31 -13.72 11.77
N ARG A 332 -2.54 -13.20 11.86
CA ARG A 332 -2.91 -12.15 12.79
C ARG A 332 -3.24 -12.73 14.14
N LEU A 333 -3.09 -11.93 15.19
CA LEU A 333 -3.31 -12.35 16.57
C LEU A 333 -4.64 -13.09 16.77
N LEU A 334 -5.72 -12.54 16.22
CA LEU A 334 -7.08 -13.03 16.44
C LEU A 334 -7.59 -13.99 15.36
N ASP A 335 -6.88 -14.18 14.24
CA ASP A 335 -7.30 -15.10 13.18
C ASP A 335 -7.47 -16.55 13.68
N PRO A 336 -6.54 -17.13 14.48
CA PRO A 336 -6.69 -18.48 15.02
C PRO A 336 -7.48 -18.53 16.34
N CYS A 337 -8.14 -17.44 16.75
CA CYS A 337 -8.84 -17.37 18.04
C CYS A 337 -10.28 -17.89 17.94
N TRP A 338 -10.44 -19.17 17.65
CA TRP A 338 -11.73 -19.86 17.64
C TRP A 338 -11.61 -21.27 18.19
N SER A 339 -12.73 -21.93 18.48
CA SER A 339 -12.71 -23.30 19.02
C SER A 339 -13.91 -24.12 18.57
N ALA A 340 -13.68 -25.39 18.21
CA ALA A 340 -14.76 -26.34 17.96
C ALA A 340 -15.44 -26.85 19.24
N MET A 341 -14.87 -26.58 20.41
CA MET A 341 -15.36 -27.04 21.70
C MET A 341 -16.55 -26.20 22.17
N ASN A 342 -17.57 -26.87 22.69
CA ASN A 342 -18.71 -26.20 23.33
C ASN A 342 -18.41 -25.83 24.80
N ASP A 343 -17.35 -26.38 25.39
CA ASP A 343 -16.93 -26.03 26.75
C ASP A 343 -16.18 -24.70 26.74
N VAL A 344 -16.72 -23.71 27.46
CA VAL A 344 -16.22 -22.33 27.47
C VAL A 344 -14.76 -22.24 27.95
N ASN A 345 -14.36 -23.08 28.91
CA ASN A 345 -13.00 -23.02 29.45
C ASN A 345 -12.00 -23.60 28.46
N GLN A 346 -12.32 -24.73 27.84
CA GLN A 346 -11.48 -25.32 26.79
C GLN A 346 -11.38 -24.41 25.57
N ALA A 347 -12.49 -23.82 25.16
CA ALA A 347 -12.54 -22.89 24.04
C ALA A 347 -11.68 -21.64 24.27
N LEU A 348 -11.69 -21.09 25.49
CA LEU A 348 -10.80 -20.00 25.88
C LEU A 348 -9.33 -20.42 25.85
N VAL A 349 -9.01 -21.63 26.35
CA VAL A 349 -7.64 -22.14 26.31
C VAL A 349 -7.15 -22.30 24.87
N GLU A 350 -7.92 -22.92 23.98
CA GLU A 350 -7.55 -23.07 22.57
C GLU A 350 -7.31 -21.70 21.90
N SER A 351 -8.20 -20.73 22.12
CA SER A 351 -8.02 -19.37 21.62
C SER A 351 -6.76 -18.69 22.15
N GLN A 352 -6.46 -18.81 23.45
CA GLN A 352 -5.23 -18.27 24.04
C GLN A 352 -3.97 -18.91 23.45
N LEU A 353 -4.02 -20.21 23.18
CA LEU A 353 -2.94 -20.95 22.54
C LEU A 353 -2.74 -20.49 21.08
N GLY A 354 -3.81 -20.30 20.31
CA GLY A 354 -3.76 -19.73 18.96
C GLY A 354 -3.17 -18.33 18.95
N ALA A 355 -3.63 -17.45 19.84
CA ALA A 355 -3.09 -16.10 19.99
C ALA A 355 -1.58 -16.12 20.31
N GLU A 356 -1.17 -16.93 21.29
CA GLU A 356 0.25 -17.03 21.68
C GLU A 356 1.14 -17.53 20.53
N ASP A 357 0.63 -18.46 19.72
CA ASP A 357 1.37 -19.04 18.61
C ASP A 357 1.69 -18.01 17.51
N THR A 358 0.91 -16.94 17.37
CA THR A 358 1.16 -15.88 16.37
C THR A 358 2.44 -15.09 16.63
N PHE A 359 2.95 -15.09 17.87
CA PHE A 359 4.18 -14.40 18.30
C PHE A 359 5.47 -15.21 18.07
N HIS A 360 5.51 -16.05 17.03
CA HIS A 360 6.75 -16.68 16.58
C HIS A 360 7.36 -15.91 15.42
N TYR A 361 8.69 -15.78 15.39
CA TYR A 361 9.39 -15.12 14.26
C TYR A 361 9.14 -15.80 12.91
N THR A 362 8.81 -17.08 12.93
CA THR A 362 8.34 -17.89 11.79
C THR A 362 6.93 -17.54 11.33
N ASN A 363 6.27 -16.57 11.96
CA ASN A 363 5.03 -15.93 11.51
C ASN A 363 5.23 -14.43 11.25
N ALA A 364 6.49 -13.95 11.24
CA ALA A 364 6.80 -12.54 11.02
C ALA A 364 7.70 -12.31 9.81
N ALA A 365 7.49 -11.16 9.19
CA ALA A 365 8.37 -10.60 8.18
C ALA A 365 8.64 -9.12 8.47
N PRO A 366 9.79 -8.58 8.02
CA PRO A 366 10.17 -7.18 8.22
C PRO A 366 9.17 -6.22 7.57
N GLN A 367 8.55 -5.38 8.39
CA GLN A 367 7.71 -4.24 7.97
C GLN A 367 8.25 -2.97 8.60
N VAL A 368 8.23 -1.81 7.95
CA VAL A 368 8.90 -0.60 8.49
C VAL A 368 8.20 -0.14 9.78
N GLN A 369 8.94 0.21 10.84
CA GLN A 369 8.37 0.40 12.18
C GLN A 369 7.25 1.47 12.29
N THR A 370 7.27 2.52 11.47
CA THR A 370 6.17 3.51 11.41
C THR A 370 4.85 2.93 10.88
N TYR A 371 4.89 1.75 10.27
CA TYR A 371 3.74 0.99 9.77
C TYR A 371 3.02 0.18 10.87
N ASN A 372 3.64 -0.03 12.03
CA ASN A 372 3.23 -1.10 12.94
C ASN A 372 2.42 -0.67 14.16
N ASP A 373 2.39 0.62 14.50
CA ASP A 373 1.98 1.03 15.85
C ASP A 373 0.68 1.82 15.98
N ILE A 374 -0.04 2.19 14.90
CA ILE A 374 -1.32 2.94 15.07
C ILE A 374 -2.49 2.51 14.13
N ASP A 375 -2.28 1.85 13.00
CA ASP A 375 -3.41 1.56 12.07
C ASP A 375 -3.63 0.09 11.68
N TRP A 376 -2.80 -0.84 12.17
CA TRP A 376 -3.01 -2.28 11.90
C TRP A 376 -4.21 -2.86 12.66
N GLY A 377 -4.51 -2.35 13.87
CA GLY A 377 -5.64 -2.80 14.70
C GLY A 377 -7.02 -2.50 14.09
N ASN A 378 -7.23 -1.29 13.56
CA ASN A 378 -8.57 -0.83 13.14
C ASN A 378 -9.14 -1.55 11.89
N LEU A 379 -8.30 -2.11 11.00
CA LEU A 379 -8.76 -2.86 9.81
C LEU A 379 -8.81 -4.38 10.06
N GLU A 380 -7.97 -4.89 10.96
CA GLU A 380 -8.11 -6.24 11.53
C GLU A 380 -9.44 -6.39 12.25
N ASP A 381 -9.75 -5.41 13.11
CA ASP A 381 -11.04 -5.31 13.79
C ASP A 381 -12.20 -5.23 12.81
N TYR A 382 -12.04 -4.59 11.63
CA TYR A 382 -13.10 -4.58 10.61
C TYR A 382 -13.34 -5.95 9.94
N LEU A 383 -12.29 -6.73 9.67
CA LEU A 383 -12.41 -8.08 9.10
C LEU A 383 -12.91 -9.09 10.14
N LEU A 384 -12.52 -8.92 11.40
CA LEU A 384 -13.06 -9.65 12.54
C LEU A 384 -14.52 -9.28 12.77
N ASP A 385 -14.89 -8.00 12.80
CA ASP A 385 -16.28 -7.52 12.90
C ASP A 385 -17.14 -8.04 11.74
N LYS A 386 -16.58 -8.20 10.53
CA LYS A 386 -17.30 -8.77 9.38
C LYS A 386 -17.36 -10.30 9.37
N ALA A 387 -16.35 -11.00 9.85
CA ALA A 387 -16.40 -12.45 10.06
C ALA A 387 -17.34 -12.81 11.21
N GLN A 388 -17.29 -12.06 12.32
CA GLN A 388 -18.19 -12.12 13.49
C GLN A 388 -19.63 -11.77 13.13
N SER A 389 -19.86 -10.85 12.18
CA SER A 389 -21.21 -10.47 11.75
C SER A 389 -21.78 -11.31 10.60
N THR A 390 -21.06 -12.30 10.07
CA THR A 390 -21.55 -13.11 8.93
C THR A 390 -21.40 -14.63 9.04
N ASP A 391 -20.99 -15.19 10.19
CA ASP A 391 -21.09 -16.64 10.48
C ASP A 391 -20.39 -17.55 9.43
N LYS A 392 -19.24 -17.12 8.90
CA LYS A 392 -18.59 -17.79 7.76
C LYS A 392 -17.23 -18.40 8.09
N ARG A 393 -16.94 -19.49 7.38
CA ARG A 393 -15.63 -20.14 7.34
C ARG A 393 -14.76 -19.52 6.24
N LEU A 394 -13.54 -19.15 6.62
CA LEU A 394 -12.55 -18.50 5.76
C LEU A 394 -11.20 -19.22 5.89
N THR A 395 -10.48 -19.31 4.77
CA THR A 395 -9.06 -19.64 4.75
C THR A 395 -8.30 -18.44 4.18
N ILE A 396 -7.21 -18.07 4.83
CA ILE A 396 -6.36 -16.97 4.38
C ILE A 396 -4.96 -17.51 4.14
N PHE A 397 -4.43 -17.25 2.95
CA PHE A 397 -3.03 -17.43 2.61
C PHE A 397 -2.34 -16.06 2.58
N THR A 398 -1.16 -15.94 3.19
CA THR A 398 -0.41 -14.67 3.23
C THR A 398 1.09 -14.94 3.10
N GLY A 399 1.83 -14.05 2.45
CA GLY A 399 3.29 -14.10 2.49
C GLY A 399 3.96 -12.89 1.85
N PRO A 400 5.29 -12.77 1.95
CA PRO A 400 6.07 -11.79 1.21
C PRO A 400 6.21 -12.20 -0.27
N ILE A 401 6.50 -11.22 -1.12
CA ILE A 401 7.02 -11.44 -2.49
C ILE A 401 8.52 -11.26 -2.42
N PHE A 402 9.25 -12.30 -2.80
CA PHE A 402 10.71 -12.32 -2.79
C PHE A 402 11.25 -12.09 -4.20
N ARG A 403 12.06 -11.05 -4.36
CA ARG A 403 12.72 -10.70 -5.62
C ARG A 403 14.23 -10.81 -5.49
N GLU A 404 14.91 -11.00 -6.62
CA GLU A 404 16.37 -11.11 -6.65
C GLU A 404 17.06 -9.80 -6.27
N ASP A 405 16.43 -8.67 -6.62
CA ASP A 405 16.87 -7.30 -6.38
C ASP A 405 16.41 -6.72 -5.03
N ASP A 406 15.82 -7.55 -4.16
CA ASP A 406 15.44 -7.12 -2.81
C ASP A 406 16.64 -6.53 -2.05
N PRO A 407 16.47 -5.37 -1.40
CA PRO A 407 17.58 -4.63 -0.80
C PRO A 407 18.23 -5.41 0.34
N LEU A 408 19.55 -5.25 0.45
CA LEU A 408 20.33 -5.78 1.56
C LEU A 408 20.20 -4.88 2.79
N TYR A 409 19.90 -5.50 3.93
CA TYR A 409 19.75 -4.84 5.22
C TYR A 409 20.65 -5.47 6.29
N GLY A 410 21.07 -4.66 7.27
CA GLY A 410 21.71 -5.16 8.48
C GLY A 410 23.04 -5.86 8.20
N LYS A 411 23.90 -5.30 7.34
CA LYS A 411 25.24 -5.85 7.02
C LYS A 411 26.09 -6.12 8.27
N GLY A 412 25.91 -5.33 9.32
CA GLY A 412 26.57 -5.50 10.63
C GLY A 412 25.77 -6.30 11.65
N ARG A 413 24.55 -6.72 11.33
CA ARG A 413 23.70 -7.52 12.23
C ARG A 413 24.05 -9.00 12.12
N LYS A 414 23.86 -9.71 13.22
CA LYS A 414 24.00 -11.16 13.27
C LYS A 414 23.10 -11.81 12.21
N GLY A 415 23.66 -12.76 11.45
CA GLY A 415 22.95 -13.45 10.37
C GLY A 415 22.70 -12.62 9.09
N GLY A 416 23.15 -11.36 9.05
CA GLY A 416 23.06 -10.49 7.87
C GLY A 416 24.29 -10.55 6.95
N PRO A 417 24.27 -9.83 5.82
CA PRO A 417 23.16 -9.00 5.35
C PRO A 417 21.92 -9.82 4.95
N TRP A 418 20.74 -9.25 5.14
CA TRP A 418 19.44 -9.87 4.88
C TRP A 418 18.81 -9.26 3.62
N LYS A 419 18.19 -10.06 2.74
CA LYS A 419 17.38 -9.54 1.63
C LYS A 419 15.96 -9.28 2.10
N ILE A 420 15.53 -8.02 2.08
CA ILE A 420 14.25 -7.60 2.65
C ILE A 420 13.16 -7.53 1.58
N PRO A 421 12.04 -8.28 1.71
CA PRO A 421 10.93 -8.17 0.77
C PRO A 421 10.23 -6.80 0.89
N LEU A 422 9.95 -6.19 -0.26
CA LEU A 422 9.27 -4.88 -0.33
C LEU A 422 7.76 -4.98 -0.60
N SER A 423 7.25 -6.19 -0.82
CA SER A 423 5.84 -6.43 -1.11
C SER A 423 5.36 -7.69 -0.42
N PHE A 424 4.06 -7.73 -0.16
CA PHE A 424 3.35 -8.84 0.44
C PHE A 424 2.12 -9.17 -0.40
N TRP A 425 1.62 -10.38 -0.28
CA TRP A 425 0.44 -10.85 -0.96
C TRP A 425 -0.51 -11.53 0.03
N LYS A 426 -1.80 -11.53 -0.32
CA LYS A 426 -2.85 -12.17 0.46
C LYS A 426 -3.90 -12.78 -0.45
N ILE A 427 -4.32 -14.00 -0.17
CA ILE A 427 -5.45 -14.66 -0.82
C ILE A 427 -6.45 -15.06 0.26
N ALA A 428 -7.67 -14.55 0.18
CA ALA A 428 -8.77 -14.92 1.06
C ALA A 428 -9.73 -15.84 0.31
N VAL A 429 -9.92 -17.07 0.80
CA VAL A 429 -10.83 -18.08 0.26
C VAL A 429 -11.97 -18.29 1.23
N LEU A 430 -13.19 -18.02 0.79
CA LEU A 430 -14.36 -18.00 1.65
C LEU A 430 -15.40 -19.05 1.23
N GLN A 431 -15.93 -19.77 2.22
CA GLN A 431 -17.19 -20.48 2.09
C GLN A 431 -18.39 -19.54 1.91
N LYS A 432 -18.98 -19.51 0.71
CA LYS A 432 -20.19 -18.71 0.42
C LYS A 432 -21.48 -19.41 0.81
N SER A 433 -21.54 -20.71 0.58
CA SER A 433 -22.68 -21.59 0.86
C SER A 433 -22.17 -23.02 1.04
N ALA A 434 -23.01 -23.99 1.34
CA ALA A 434 -22.61 -25.38 1.53
C ALA A 434 -21.91 -26.05 0.32
N THR A 435 -21.98 -25.46 -0.87
CA THR A 435 -21.39 -26.03 -2.10
C THR A 435 -20.53 -25.06 -2.90
N LYS A 436 -20.37 -23.82 -2.42
CA LYS A 436 -19.69 -22.76 -3.17
C LYS A 436 -18.66 -22.06 -2.30
N VAL A 437 -17.44 -21.97 -2.82
CA VAL A 437 -16.38 -21.10 -2.32
C VAL A 437 -16.12 -19.95 -3.31
N ALA A 438 -15.48 -18.89 -2.83
CA ALA A 438 -15.02 -17.77 -3.66
C ALA A 438 -13.69 -17.26 -3.09
N ALA A 439 -12.79 -16.81 -3.97
CA ALA A 439 -11.47 -16.31 -3.59
C ALA A 439 -11.26 -14.85 -4.06
N ALA A 440 -10.46 -14.11 -3.31
CA ALA A 440 -9.95 -12.79 -3.68
C ALA A 440 -8.46 -12.68 -3.38
N ALA A 441 -7.73 -12.06 -4.30
CA ALA A 441 -6.27 -11.93 -4.29
C ALA A 441 -5.83 -10.46 -4.22
N PHE A 442 -4.77 -10.21 -3.45
CA PHE A 442 -4.23 -8.88 -3.20
C PHE A 442 -2.70 -8.92 -3.20
N ILE A 443 -2.07 -7.90 -3.78
CA ILE A 443 -0.63 -7.59 -3.62
C ILE A 443 -0.54 -6.19 -3.03
N VAL A 444 0.34 -6.03 -2.07
CA VAL A 444 0.50 -4.82 -1.26
C VAL A 444 1.98 -4.50 -1.17
N GLY A 445 2.38 -3.31 -1.62
CA GLY A 445 3.69 -2.76 -1.26
C GLY A 445 3.71 -2.29 0.19
N GLN A 446 4.89 -2.12 0.80
CA GLN A 446 5.02 -1.64 2.19
C GLN A 446 4.32 -0.30 2.50
N THR A 447 3.76 0.41 1.51
CA THR A 447 3.07 1.71 1.66
C THR A 447 1.56 1.67 1.38
N GLN A 448 0.92 0.52 1.11
CA GLN A 448 -0.44 0.50 0.52
C GLN A 448 -1.41 -0.52 1.13
N TYR A 449 -1.83 -0.32 2.38
CA TYR A 449 -3.01 -0.99 2.95
C TYR A 449 -4.01 0.12 3.26
N VAL A 450 -5.20 0.20 2.66
CA VAL A 450 -6.45 -0.27 3.30
C VAL A 450 -7.64 -0.30 2.30
N GLN A 451 -7.53 0.30 1.11
CA GLN A 451 -8.65 0.38 0.17
C GLN A 451 -8.94 -0.95 -0.57
N ALA A 452 -7.91 -1.80 -0.74
CA ALA A 452 -7.93 -3.06 -1.49
C ALA A 452 -9.00 -4.05 -1.01
N LEU A 453 -9.04 -4.23 0.30
CA LEU A 453 -9.85 -5.24 0.97
C LEU A 453 -11.29 -4.77 1.15
N TYR A 454 -11.53 -3.46 1.10
CA TYR A 454 -12.86 -2.86 1.04
C TYR A 454 -13.53 -3.02 -0.34
N GLU A 455 -12.74 -3.19 -1.39
CA GLU A 455 -13.21 -3.17 -2.78
C GLU A 455 -13.49 -4.57 -3.38
N ALA A 456 -13.02 -5.66 -2.76
CA ALA A 456 -13.33 -7.00 -3.22
C ALA A 456 -14.76 -7.41 -2.81
N LYS A 457 -15.72 -7.19 -3.72
CA LYS A 457 -17.12 -7.67 -3.71
C LYS A 457 -17.28 -9.19 -3.68
N VAL A 458 -16.67 -9.86 -2.72
CA VAL A 458 -17.02 -11.23 -2.42
C VAL A 458 -18.32 -11.23 -1.60
N PHE A 459 -18.67 -10.20 -0.83
CA PHE A 459 -19.88 -10.19 0.03
C PHE A 459 -20.79 -9.01 -0.27
N SER A 460 -21.94 -9.25 -0.90
CA SER A 460 -22.88 -8.18 -1.27
C SER A 460 -23.81 -7.80 -0.13
N GLY A 461 -23.89 -6.50 0.15
CA GLY A 461 -24.98 -5.89 0.91
C GLY A 461 -24.62 -4.54 1.52
N LEU A 462 -24.25 -3.55 0.68
CA LEU A 462 -24.30 -2.08 0.86
C LEU A 462 -23.39 -1.45 -0.22
N LYS A 463 -23.90 -0.49 -1.02
CA LYS A 463 -23.16 0.12 -2.16
C LYS A 463 -22.13 1.14 -1.65
N PRO A 464 -20.86 1.05 -2.10
CA PRO A 464 -20.36 2.07 -3.02
C PRO A 464 -19.44 1.51 -4.14
N TYR A 465 -19.56 2.07 -5.34
CA TYR A 465 -18.84 1.80 -6.59
C TYR A 465 -19.15 0.53 -7.41
N THR A 466 -19.11 0.67 -8.74
CA THR A 466 -19.38 -0.37 -9.76
C THR A 466 -18.11 -1.16 -10.11
N ILE A 467 -18.26 -2.34 -10.73
CA ILE A 467 -17.12 -3.22 -11.10
C ILE A 467 -16.10 -2.49 -12.01
N ASP A 468 -16.56 -1.60 -12.87
CA ASP A 468 -15.68 -0.77 -13.73
C ASP A 468 -14.84 0.25 -12.96
N GLN A 469 -15.29 0.69 -11.78
CA GLN A 469 -14.54 1.67 -10.97
C GLN A 469 -13.40 1.00 -10.19
N MET A 470 -13.57 -0.26 -9.79
CA MET A 470 -12.51 -1.08 -9.18
C MET A 470 -11.41 -1.43 -10.22
N ARG A 471 -11.80 -1.76 -11.46
CA ARG A 471 -10.89 -2.05 -12.57
C ARG A 471 -9.93 -0.88 -12.89
N LYS A 472 -10.38 0.36 -12.73
CA LYS A 472 -9.55 1.56 -12.97
C LYS A 472 -8.51 1.83 -11.88
N ARG A 473 -8.67 1.31 -10.66
CA ARG A 473 -7.85 1.67 -9.48
C ARG A 473 -6.73 0.70 -9.11
N ARG A 474 -6.59 -0.44 -9.82
CA ARG A 474 -5.41 -1.34 -9.79
C ARG A 474 -5.05 -1.99 -8.44
N ILE A 475 -5.99 -2.13 -7.49
CA ILE A 475 -5.70 -2.62 -6.12
C ILE A 475 -5.99 -4.13 -5.92
N GLN A 476 -6.88 -4.71 -6.73
CA GLN A 476 -7.16 -6.15 -6.74
C GLN A 476 -6.38 -6.80 -7.89
N THR A 477 -5.65 -7.87 -7.60
CA THR A 477 -4.93 -8.66 -8.60
C THR A 477 -5.62 -10.00 -8.83
N THR A 478 -5.05 -10.83 -9.69
CA THR A 478 -5.51 -12.22 -9.89
C THR A 478 -4.65 -13.19 -9.09
N ILE A 479 -5.20 -14.35 -8.77
CA ILE A 479 -4.42 -15.47 -8.22
C ILE A 479 -3.26 -15.82 -9.17
N ALA A 480 -3.52 -15.80 -10.48
CA ALA A 480 -2.49 -16.04 -11.50
C ALA A 480 -1.31 -15.06 -11.45
N ALA A 481 -1.57 -13.78 -11.13
CA ALA A 481 -0.50 -12.81 -10.95
C ALA A 481 0.32 -13.07 -9.68
N ILE A 482 -0.32 -13.48 -8.58
CA ILE A 482 0.40 -13.90 -7.37
C ILE A 482 1.26 -15.13 -7.67
N GLU A 483 0.75 -16.11 -8.40
CA GLU A 483 1.54 -17.28 -8.81
C GLU A 483 2.75 -16.89 -9.65
N GLY A 484 2.58 -15.95 -10.60
CA GLY A 484 3.68 -15.41 -11.40
C GLY A 484 4.75 -14.70 -10.58
N GLU A 485 4.35 -13.92 -9.57
CA GLU A 485 5.27 -13.16 -8.70
C GLU A 485 5.95 -14.00 -7.63
N THR A 486 5.29 -15.06 -7.17
CA THR A 486 5.74 -15.84 -6.00
C THR A 486 6.29 -17.20 -6.37
N GLY A 487 6.01 -17.72 -7.56
CA GLY A 487 6.32 -19.09 -7.95
C GLY A 487 5.53 -20.16 -7.18
N LEU A 488 4.52 -19.78 -6.41
CA LEU A 488 3.60 -20.71 -5.73
C LEU A 488 2.53 -21.23 -6.71
N ASP A 489 1.99 -22.42 -6.43
CA ASP A 489 0.95 -23.06 -7.23
C ASP A 489 -0.42 -22.98 -6.53
N PHE A 490 -1.19 -21.96 -6.86
CA PHE A 490 -2.57 -21.81 -6.40
C PHE A 490 -3.58 -22.37 -7.41
N SER A 491 -3.21 -23.34 -8.24
CA SER A 491 -4.12 -23.96 -9.22
C SER A 491 -5.38 -24.55 -8.58
N ALA A 492 -5.30 -25.07 -7.34
CA ALA A 492 -6.45 -25.53 -6.58
C ALA A 492 -7.43 -24.40 -6.20
N VAL A 493 -6.95 -23.16 -6.07
CA VAL A 493 -7.75 -21.99 -5.65
C VAL A 493 -8.18 -21.13 -6.85
N ARG A 494 -7.37 -21.10 -7.92
CA ARG A 494 -7.55 -20.29 -9.13
C ARG A 494 -8.96 -20.38 -9.75
N PRO A 495 -9.63 -21.55 -9.82
CA PRO A 495 -11.01 -21.65 -10.34
C PRO A 495 -12.04 -20.84 -9.57
N PHE A 496 -11.73 -20.44 -8.33
CA PHE A 496 -12.62 -19.67 -7.46
C PHE A 496 -12.29 -18.18 -7.43
N ASP A 497 -11.28 -17.74 -8.20
CA ASP A 497 -10.91 -16.34 -8.31
C ASP A 497 -12.10 -15.55 -8.88
N ALA A 498 -12.61 -14.61 -8.08
CA ALA A 498 -13.70 -13.74 -8.48
C ALA A 498 -13.35 -12.85 -9.71
N GLN A 499 -12.07 -12.69 -10.05
CA GLN A 499 -11.60 -11.98 -11.25
C GLN A 499 -11.43 -12.91 -12.47
N GLY A 500 -11.11 -14.19 -12.28
CA GLY A 500 -10.74 -15.13 -13.35
C GLY A 500 -11.90 -15.62 -14.24
N THR A 501 -13.16 -15.33 -13.88
CA THR A 501 -14.37 -15.75 -14.63
C THR A 501 -14.76 -14.79 -15.77
N LEU A 502 -14.00 -13.71 -15.97
CA LEU A 502 -14.14 -12.76 -17.06
C LEU A 502 -12.90 -12.89 -17.97
N GLU A 503 -12.88 -13.85 -18.89
CA GLU A 503 -11.91 -13.81 -19.99
C GLU A 503 -12.07 -12.47 -20.71
N SER A 504 -11.03 -11.65 -20.69
CA SER A 504 -10.95 -10.43 -21.48
C SER A 504 -9.52 -9.92 -21.43
N THR A 505 -8.71 -10.41 -22.38
CA THR A 505 -7.65 -9.65 -23.06
C THR A 505 -6.85 -8.67 -22.18
N ARG A 506 -5.72 -9.13 -21.63
CA ARG A 506 -4.46 -8.39 -21.60
C ARG A 506 -3.45 -9.19 -20.81
N GLN A 507 -2.31 -9.46 -21.45
CA GLN A 507 -1.11 -9.91 -20.77
C GLN A 507 -0.83 -8.96 -19.60
N THR A 508 -0.57 -9.52 -18.42
CA THR A 508 0.17 -8.82 -17.38
C THR A 508 1.58 -8.59 -17.95
N ARG A 509 1.74 -7.52 -18.74
CA ARG A 509 3.04 -7.15 -19.30
C ARG A 509 3.81 -6.45 -18.19
N TRP A 510 4.71 -7.19 -17.57
CA TRP A 510 5.79 -6.64 -16.76
C TRP A 510 6.67 -5.79 -17.68
N ILE A 511 6.79 -4.49 -17.41
CA ILE A 511 7.78 -3.65 -18.10
C ILE A 511 9.13 -4.12 -17.57
N SER A 512 9.74 -5.05 -18.30
CA SER A 512 11.10 -5.55 -18.04
C SER A 512 12.11 -4.98 -19.03
N ASP A 513 11.62 -4.36 -20.11
CA ASP A 513 12.41 -3.62 -21.11
C ASP A 513 11.52 -2.52 -21.76
N ILE A 514 12.15 -1.46 -22.28
CA ILE A 514 11.50 -0.31 -22.92
C ILE A 514 10.83 -0.64 -24.27
N ASN A 515 11.17 -1.77 -24.88
CA ASN A 515 10.64 -2.17 -26.19
C ASN A 515 9.25 -2.86 -26.13
N ASP A 516 8.69 -3.10 -24.94
CA ASP A 516 7.40 -3.78 -24.77
C ASP A 516 6.17 -2.88 -24.91
N VAL A 517 6.34 -1.60 -25.24
CA VAL A 517 5.22 -0.67 -25.52
C VAL A 517 4.99 -0.59 -27.03
N VAL A 518 4.07 -1.40 -27.54
CA VAL A 518 3.51 -1.21 -28.89
C VAL A 518 1.98 -1.26 -28.83
N ILE A 519 1.42 -0.05 -29.02
CA ILE A 519 0.07 0.43 -29.42
C ILE A 519 -1.15 -0.31 -28.84
#